data_AF-Q075L0-F1
#
_entry.id   AF-Q075L0-F1
#
_cell.length_a   1.000
_cell.length_b   1.000
_cell.length_c   1.000
_cell.angle_alpha   90.00
_cell.angle_beta   90.00
_cell.angle_gamma   90.00
#
_symmetry.space_group_name_H-M   'P 1'
#
loop_
_entity.id
_entity.type
_entity.pdbx_description
1 polymer ?
#
loop_
_entity_poly.entity_id
_entity_poly.type
_entity_poly.pdbx_seq_one_letter_code
_entity_poly.pdbx_strand_id
1 'polypeptide(L)'
;AKRSTRPWPPPAAGPAPTARCCRRCSRTTWCRATFARTWARAPSRPRAAARKCCSRAFNWESWQHNWYENISGKAEELANMGFTTIWLPPFTQSVSPQGYMPGDLYNLNSYYGSEAQLRSCIRSFQSAGIKVLGDAVLNHRCAEHRGEDGVYNRFGGRLAWDE
;
A
#
# COMPACT_ATOMS: atom_id res chain seq x y z
N ALA A 1 26.27 -9.89 -21.40
CA ALA A 1 26.90 -9.92 -20.07
C ALA A 1 26.02 -10.73 -19.12
N LYS A 2 26.44 -11.96 -18.74
CA LYS A 2 25.69 -12.83 -17.83
C LYS A 2 25.89 -12.32 -16.39
N ARG A 3 24.82 -11.87 -15.73
CA ARG A 3 24.86 -11.48 -14.30
C ARG A 3 24.99 -12.74 -13.44
N SER A 4 26.10 -12.85 -12.73
CA SER A 4 26.36 -13.86 -11.70
C SER A 4 25.46 -13.59 -10.49
N THR A 5 24.59 -14.53 -10.13
CA THR A 5 23.85 -14.52 -8.86
C THR A 5 24.60 -15.39 -7.85
N ARG A 6 25.39 -14.77 -6.96
CA ARG A 6 25.85 -15.46 -5.74
C ARG A 6 24.83 -15.21 -4.62
N PRO A 7 24.35 -16.25 -3.93
CA PRO A 7 23.50 -16.07 -2.75
C PRO A 7 24.32 -15.57 -1.54
N TRP A 8 23.66 -14.81 -0.68
CA TRP A 8 24.22 -14.30 0.58
C TRP A 8 24.45 -15.44 1.59
N PRO A 9 25.52 -15.39 2.41
CA PRO A 9 25.74 -16.38 3.46
C PRO A 9 24.74 -16.19 4.63
N PRO A 10 24.33 -17.28 5.30
CA PRO A 10 23.51 -17.18 6.50
C PRO A 10 24.30 -16.62 7.70
N PRO A 11 23.63 -15.95 8.66
CA PRO A 11 24.29 -15.42 9.84
C PRO A 11 24.80 -16.54 10.78
N ALA A 12 25.96 -16.30 11.39
CA ALA A 12 26.62 -17.22 12.29
C ALA A 12 25.84 -17.42 13.61
N ALA A 13 25.67 -18.68 14.03
CA ALA A 13 25.09 -19.03 15.32
C ALA A 13 26.14 -18.84 16.43
N GLY A 14 25.86 -17.95 17.40
CA GLY A 14 26.64 -17.81 18.63
C GLY A 14 26.31 -18.92 19.66
N PRO A 15 27.22 -19.22 20.61
CA PRO A 15 27.05 -20.35 21.52
C PRO A 15 26.03 -20.09 22.65
N ALA A 16 25.42 -21.18 23.10
CA ALA A 16 24.36 -21.29 24.10
C ALA A 16 24.85 -21.06 25.56
N PRO A 17 23.95 -20.67 26.49
CA PRO A 17 24.23 -20.85 27.92
C PRO A 17 23.84 -22.25 28.37
N THR A 18 24.79 -22.90 29.05
CA THR A 18 24.67 -24.22 29.67
C THR A 18 23.84 -24.15 30.95
N ALA A 19 22.74 -24.90 31.01
CA ALA A 19 22.01 -25.10 32.25
C ALA A 19 22.59 -26.30 33.02
N ARG A 20 23.23 -26.03 34.16
CA ARG A 20 23.60 -27.06 35.14
C ARG A 20 23.14 -26.59 36.51
N CYS A 21 22.09 -27.21 37.07
CA CYS A 21 21.98 -27.36 38.53
C CYS A 21 21.03 -28.51 38.92
N CYS A 22 21.61 -29.45 39.66
CA CYS A 22 21.13 -30.43 40.63
C CYS A 22 19.66 -30.91 40.72
N ARG A 23 19.55 -32.25 40.56
CA ARG A 23 18.81 -33.28 41.32
C ARG A 23 17.76 -32.83 42.37
N ARG A 24 16.52 -33.26 42.11
CA ARG A 24 15.61 -34.09 42.94
C ARG A 24 15.69 -33.90 44.47
N CYS A 25 14.68 -33.26 45.06
CA CYS A 25 14.24 -33.54 46.44
C CYS A 25 12.71 -33.39 46.55
N SER A 26 12.13 -34.22 47.40
CA SER A 26 10.72 -34.61 47.55
C SER A 26 9.82 -33.59 48.28
N ARG A 27 8.52 -33.63 47.95
CA ARG A 27 7.32 -33.31 48.78
C ARG A 27 7.41 -32.10 49.72
N THR A 28 6.67 -31.03 49.44
CA THR A 28 5.59 -30.51 50.32
C THR A 28 4.89 -29.30 49.72
N THR A 29 3.68 -29.09 50.21
CA THR A 29 2.57 -28.29 49.72
C THR A 29 2.70 -26.78 50.01
N TRP A 30 2.00 -25.96 49.22
CA TRP A 30 1.60 -24.56 49.47
C TRP A 30 2.71 -23.50 49.70
N CYS A 31 2.98 -22.65 48.69
CA CYS A 31 2.94 -21.19 48.84
C CYS A 31 3.26 -20.44 47.53
N ARG A 32 2.45 -19.39 47.28
CA ARG A 32 2.74 -18.16 46.51
C ARG A 32 2.82 -18.28 44.99
N ALA A 33 1.66 -18.07 44.39
CA ALA A 33 1.51 -17.34 43.14
C ALA A 33 2.28 -16.01 43.19
N THR A 34 3.21 -15.83 42.27
CA THR A 34 3.45 -14.63 41.44
C THR A 34 4.65 -14.92 40.56
N PHE A 35 4.45 -15.70 39.50
CA PHE A 35 5.38 -15.84 38.39
C PHE A 35 4.67 -15.38 37.12
N ALA A 36 4.63 -14.07 36.91
CA ALA A 36 4.46 -13.50 35.59
C ALA A 36 5.36 -12.26 35.55
N ARG A 37 6.61 -12.53 35.18
CA ARG A 37 7.58 -11.54 34.71
C ARG A 37 6.84 -10.51 33.87
N THR A 38 6.98 -9.26 34.30
CA THR A 38 6.81 -8.08 33.47
C THR A 38 7.35 -8.37 32.08
N TRP A 39 6.46 -8.50 31.09
CA TRP A 39 6.83 -8.25 29.71
C TRP A 39 7.29 -6.80 29.71
N ALA A 40 8.61 -6.61 29.74
CA ALA A 40 9.22 -5.32 29.49
C ALA A 40 8.72 -4.91 28.10
N ARG A 41 7.70 -4.06 28.10
CA ARG A 41 7.22 -3.36 26.93
C ARG A 41 8.46 -2.67 26.39
N ALA A 42 8.98 -3.18 25.26
CA ALA A 42 10.14 -2.59 24.61
C ALA A 42 9.92 -1.08 24.58
N PRO A 43 10.90 -0.24 24.95
CA PRO A 43 10.71 1.19 24.97
C PRO A 43 10.19 1.57 23.59
N SER A 44 8.99 2.17 23.56
CA SER A 44 8.46 2.79 22.35
C SER A 44 9.56 3.69 21.84
N ARG A 45 10.14 3.35 20.69
CA ARG A 45 11.16 4.18 20.07
C ARG A 45 10.69 5.63 20.13
N PRO A 46 11.53 6.59 20.56
CA PRO A 46 11.16 7.99 20.43
C PRO A 46 10.71 8.20 18.99
N ARG A 47 9.61 8.94 18.81
CA ARG A 47 9.00 9.25 17.50
C ARG A 47 9.98 10.11 16.70
N ALA A 48 11.10 9.52 16.29
CA ALA A 48 12.01 10.04 15.30
C ALA A 48 11.13 10.51 14.15
N ALA A 49 11.27 11.77 13.75
CA ALA A 49 10.47 12.40 12.71
C ALA A 49 10.14 11.35 11.64
N ALA A 50 8.88 10.90 11.62
CA ALA A 50 8.51 9.65 10.95
C ALA A 50 9.00 9.75 9.52
N ARG A 51 10.01 8.94 9.16
CA ARG A 51 10.59 8.95 7.82
C ARG A 51 9.44 8.68 6.86
N LYS A 52 9.06 9.69 6.08
CA LYS A 52 7.99 9.56 5.09
C LYS A 52 8.49 8.58 4.04
N CYS A 53 7.92 7.39 4.03
CA CYS A 53 8.20 6.34 3.07
C CYS A 53 6.99 6.24 2.13
N CYS A 54 7.21 6.45 0.83
CA CYS A 54 6.19 6.35 -0.20
C CYS A 54 6.42 5.09 -1.03
N SER A 55 5.34 4.37 -1.37
CA SER A 55 5.37 3.23 -2.27
C SER A 55 4.51 3.49 -3.51
N ARG A 56 5.03 3.13 -4.70
CA ARG A 56 4.19 3.02 -5.90
C ARG A 56 3.37 1.74 -5.81
N ALA A 57 2.08 1.88 -5.62
CA ALA A 57 1.15 0.78 -5.35
C ALA A 57 0.43 0.31 -6.61
N PHE A 58 1.16 0.19 -7.73
CA PHE A 58 0.69 -0.38 -9.01
C PHE A 58 1.87 -0.65 -9.95
N ASN A 59 1.60 -1.42 -10.99
CA ASN A 59 2.49 -1.62 -12.14
C ASN A 59 1.71 -1.49 -13.46
N TRP A 60 2.37 -1.74 -14.59
CA TRP A 60 1.78 -1.58 -15.93
C TRP A 60 0.61 -2.53 -16.24
N GLU A 61 0.56 -3.69 -15.60
CA GLU A 61 -0.47 -4.73 -15.79
C GLU A 61 -1.56 -4.70 -14.72
N SER A 62 -1.45 -3.79 -13.73
CA SER A 62 -2.39 -3.72 -12.60
C SER A 62 -3.86 -3.55 -13.03
N TRP A 63 -4.14 -2.96 -14.19
CA TRP A 63 -5.48 -2.75 -14.74
C TRP A 63 -6.18 -4.06 -15.17
N GLN A 64 -5.42 -5.16 -15.35
CA GLN A 64 -5.98 -6.47 -15.72
C GLN A 64 -6.59 -7.22 -14.53
N HIS A 65 -6.61 -6.59 -13.36
CA HIS A 65 -7.05 -7.18 -12.12
C HIS A 65 -7.99 -6.22 -11.40
N ASN A 66 -8.83 -6.73 -10.49
CA ASN A 66 -9.64 -5.91 -9.57
C ASN A 66 -8.72 -5.14 -8.60
N TRP A 67 -8.03 -4.12 -9.10
CA TRP A 67 -6.82 -3.60 -8.47
C TRP A 67 -7.10 -2.94 -7.14
N TYR A 68 -8.16 -2.11 -7.07
CA TYR A 68 -8.51 -1.43 -5.83
C TYR A 68 -8.83 -2.42 -4.71
N GLU A 69 -9.56 -3.51 -4.98
CA GLU A 69 -9.82 -4.55 -3.98
C GLU A 69 -8.53 -5.26 -3.55
N ASN A 70 -7.71 -5.65 -4.51
CA ASN A 70 -6.45 -6.36 -4.28
C ASN A 70 -5.46 -5.56 -3.41
N ILE A 71 -5.30 -4.27 -3.71
CA ILE A 71 -4.33 -3.43 -3.00
C ILE A 71 -4.86 -2.99 -1.63
N SER A 72 -6.18 -2.82 -1.49
CA SER A 72 -6.83 -2.52 -0.20
C SER A 72 -6.60 -3.62 0.84
N GLY A 73 -6.61 -4.89 0.42
CA GLY A 73 -6.34 -6.03 1.30
C GLY A 73 -4.92 -6.06 1.87
N LYS A 74 -4.01 -5.22 1.35
CA LYS A 74 -2.61 -5.13 1.79
C LYS A 74 -2.33 -3.90 2.64
N ALA A 75 -3.34 -3.10 2.98
CA ALA A 75 -3.16 -1.83 3.68
C ALA A 75 -2.43 -1.99 5.04
N GLU A 76 -2.86 -2.95 5.86
CA GLU A 76 -2.23 -3.22 7.17
C GLU A 76 -0.81 -3.77 7.02
N GLU A 77 -0.59 -4.66 6.06
CA GLU A 77 0.73 -5.22 5.76
C GLU A 77 1.72 -4.11 5.37
N LEU A 78 1.30 -3.21 4.48
CA LEU A 78 2.10 -2.05 4.05
C LEU A 78 2.37 -1.08 5.20
N ALA A 79 1.42 -0.89 6.11
CA ALA A 79 1.60 -0.06 7.30
C ALA A 79 2.64 -0.68 8.25
N ASN A 80 2.56 -2.00 8.47
CA ASN A 80 3.51 -2.75 9.30
C ASN A 80 4.94 -2.75 8.71
N MET A 81 5.07 -2.70 7.38
CA MET A 81 6.35 -2.49 6.70
C MET A 81 6.93 -1.07 6.88
N GLY A 82 6.13 -0.13 7.39
CA GLY A 82 6.53 1.26 7.62
C GLY A 82 6.26 2.22 6.46
N PHE A 83 5.42 1.84 5.49
CA PHE A 83 4.95 2.77 4.48
C PHE A 83 3.98 3.78 5.10
N THR A 84 4.17 5.05 4.74
CA THR A 84 3.37 6.18 5.26
C THR A 84 2.49 6.80 4.19
N THR A 85 2.80 6.53 2.92
CA THR A 85 2.06 7.04 1.76
C THR A 85 2.09 6.00 0.65
N ILE A 86 0.97 5.83 -0.04
CA ILE A 86 0.87 5.01 -1.23
C ILE A 86 0.45 5.87 -2.42
N TRP A 87 1.06 5.62 -3.57
CA TRP A 87 0.71 6.23 -4.84
C TRP A 87 -0.13 5.26 -5.65
N LEU A 88 -1.40 5.62 -5.86
CA LEU A 88 -2.37 4.90 -6.68
C LEU A 88 -2.27 5.32 -8.16
N PRO A 89 -2.66 4.45 -9.10
CA PRO A 89 -2.64 4.75 -10.52
C PRO A 89 -3.65 5.85 -10.90
N PRO A 90 -3.65 6.32 -12.16
CA PRO A 90 -4.65 7.26 -12.63
C PRO A 90 -6.07 6.74 -12.39
N PHE A 91 -6.90 7.61 -11.81
CA PHE A 91 -8.18 7.24 -11.20
C PHE A 91 -9.39 7.73 -11.98
N THR A 92 -9.17 8.43 -13.09
CA THR A 92 -10.22 8.93 -13.98
C THR A 92 -10.47 7.96 -15.13
N GLN A 93 -11.63 8.10 -15.79
CA GLN A 93 -11.91 7.45 -17.05
C GLN A 93 -10.82 7.79 -18.09
N SER A 94 -10.43 6.78 -18.88
CA SER A 94 -9.35 6.88 -19.84
C SER A 94 -9.63 6.05 -21.08
N VAL A 95 -9.09 6.47 -22.22
CA VAL A 95 -9.07 5.68 -23.47
C VAL A 95 -8.09 4.51 -23.35
N SER A 96 -6.96 4.71 -22.66
CA SER A 96 -5.97 3.65 -22.43
C SER A 96 -6.27 2.91 -21.12
N PRO A 97 -6.10 1.57 -21.09
CA PRO A 97 -6.32 0.77 -19.88
C PRO A 97 -5.46 1.18 -18.68
N GLN A 98 -4.26 1.71 -18.92
CA GLN A 98 -3.34 2.15 -17.88
C GLN A 98 -3.71 3.51 -17.27
N GLY A 99 -4.71 4.21 -17.83
CA GLY A 99 -5.23 5.46 -17.27
C GLY A 99 -4.53 6.74 -17.74
N TYR A 100 -3.48 6.65 -18.57
CA TYR A 100 -2.69 7.79 -19.03
C TYR A 100 -3.23 8.46 -20.32
N MET A 101 -4.46 8.18 -20.73
CA MET A 101 -5.15 8.91 -21.82
C MET A 101 -6.52 9.38 -21.32
N PRO A 102 -6.54 10.32 -20.35
CA PRO A 102 -7.76 10.67 -19.63
C PRO A 102 -8.78 11.36 -20.53
N GLY A 103 -10.05 10.97 -20.40
CA GLY A 103 -11.19 11.58 -21.09
C GLY A 103 -11.97 12.49 -20.13
N ASP A 104 -13.04 11.98 -19.54
CA ASP A 104 -13.81 12.70 -18.51
C ASP A 104 -13.09 12.66 -17.15
N LEU A 105 -12.58 13.80 -16.69
CA LEU A 105 -11.84 13.93 -15.43
C LEU A 105 -12.74 13.78 -14.18
N TYR A 106 -14.05 13.90 -14.33
CA TYR A 106 -15.01 13.75 -13.23
C TYR A 106 -15.56 12.34 -13.11
N ASN A 107 -15.45 11.55 -14.17
CA ASN A 107 -15.78 10.14 -14.12
C ASN A 107 -14.64 9.36 -13.48
N LEU A 108 -14.83 8.92 -12.23
CA LEU A 108 -13.84 8.18 -11.47
C LEU A 108 -13.93 6.65 -11.64
N ASN A 109 -14.67 6.20 -12.66
CA ASN A 109 -14.68 4.80 -13.06
C ASN A 109 -13.52 4.56 -14.02
N SER A 110 -12.48 3.89 -13.54
CA SER A 110 -11.29 3.55 -14.30
C SER A 110 -11.20 2.05 -14.56
N TYR A 111 -10.22 1.61 -15.35
CA TYR A 111 -9.92 0.19 -15.53
C TYR A 111 -9.43 -0.51 -14.24
N TYR A 112 -9.00 0.25 -13.23
CA TYR A 112 -8.60 -0.29 -11.93
C TYR A 112 -9.79 -0.58 -11.00
N GLY A 113 -10.96 -0.04 -11.33
CA GLY A 113 -12.22 -0.23 -10.62
C GLY A 113 -13.14 0.99 -10.66
N SER A 114 -14.34 0.81 -10.11
CA SER A 114 -15.36 1.84 -9.94
C SER A 114 -14.97 2.91 -8.92
N GLU A 115 -15.66 4.05 -8.97
CA GLU A 115 -15.51 5.11 -7.97
C GLU A 115 -15.76 4.59 -6.53
N ALA A 116 -16.74 3.70 -6.35
CA ALA A 116 -17.05 3.11 -5.05
C ALA A 116 -15.89 2.27 -4.51
N GLN A 117 -15.26 1.46 -5.38
CA GLN A 117 -14.08 0.67 -5.03
C GLN A 117 -12.87 1.57 -4.74
N LEU A 118 -12.65 2.64 -5.51
CA LEU A 118 -11.61 3.63 -5.23
C LEU A 118 -11.81 4.28 -3.85
N ARG A 119 -13.03 4.73 -3.54
CA ARG A 119 -13.36 5.32 -2.23
C ARG A 119 -13.16 4.32 -1.09
N SER A 120 -13.52 3.06 -1.31
CA SER A 120 -13.28 1.98 -0.34
C SER A 120 -11.78 1.78 -0.10
N CYS A 121 -11.00 1.73 -1.19
CA CYS A 121 -9.55 1.58 -1.13
C CYS A 121 -8.89 2.72 -0.35
N ILE A 122 -9.28 3.96 -0.64
CA ILE A 122 -8.77 5.13 0.09
C ILE A 122 -9.07 5.01 1.59
N ARG A 123 -10.30 4.60 1.97
CA ARG A 123 -10.67 4.39 3.37
C ARG A 123 -9.83 3.30 4.03
N SER A 124 -9.58 2.17 3.36
CA SER A 124 -8.75 1.08 3.91
C SER A 124 -7.33 1.57 4.25
N PHE A 125 -6.71 2.34 3.36
CA PHE A 125 -5.38 2.91 3.61
C PHE A 125 -5.39 3.97 4.73
N GLN A 126 -6.39 4.85 4.74
CA GLN A 126 -6.54 5.86 5.79
C GLN A 126 -6.74 5.23 7.17
N SER A 127 -7.54 4.17 7.27
CA SER A 127 -7.72 3.40 8.52
C SER A 127 -6.42 2.74 9.00
N ALA A 128 -5.54 2.34 8.08
CA ALA A 128 -4.20 1.82 8.39
C ALA A 128 -3.16 2.93 8.68
N GLY A 129 -3.57 4.21 8.71
CA GLY A 129 -2.67 5.35 8.94
C GLY A 129 -1.80 5.73 7.74
N ILE A 130 -2.13 5.26 6.54
CA ILE A 130 -1.42 5.53 5.29
C ILE A 130 -2.13 6.63 4.51
N LYS A 131 -1.38 7.62 4.03
CA LYS A 131 -1.89 8.65 3.11
C LYS A 131 -1.96 8.11 1.69
N VAL A 132 -2.95 8.55 0.92
CA VAL A 132 -3.10 8.17 -0.49
C VAL A 132 -2.75 9.35 -1.39
N LEU A 133 -1.90 9.10 -2.37
CA LEU A 133 -1.55 10.01 -3.45
C LEU A 133 -2.21 9.49 -4.74
N GLY A 134 -2.98 10.35 -5.41
CA GLY A 134 -3.57 10.05 -6.71
C GLY A 134 -2.68 10.54 -7.85
N ASP A 135 -2.61 9.76 -8.93
CA ASP A 135 -1.95 10.15 -10.18
C ASP A 135 -2.91 10.99 -11.04
N ALA A 136 -2.70 12.30 -11.07
CA ALA A 136 -3.54 13.23 -11.84
C ALA A 136 -2.84 13.60 -13.15
N VAL A 137 -3.36 13.11 -14.27
CA VAL A 137 -2.84 13.39 -15.62
C VAL A 137 -3.54 14.62 -16.20
N LEU A 138 -2.92 15.80 -16.04
CA LEU A 138 -3.54 17.08 -16.40
C LEU A 138 -2.89 17.77 -17.61
N ASN A 139 -1.76 17.24 -18.10
CA ASN A 139 -1.03 17.83 -19.22
C ASN A 139 -1.80 17.70 -20.56
N HIS A 140 -2.62 16.67 -20.71
CA HIS A 140 -3.34 16.36 -21.94
C HIS A 140 -4.67 15.68 -21.60
N ARG A 141 -5.60 15.71 -22.54
CA ARG A 141 -6.95 15.15 -22.41
C ARG A 141 -7.43 14.62 -23.76
N CYS A 142 -8.17 13.52 -23.77
CA CYS A 142 -8.81 12.96 -24.95
C CYS A 142 -10.22 13.55 -25.13
N ALA A 143 -10.55 13.93 -26.36
CA ALA A 143 -11.90 14.36 -26.72
C ALA A 143 -12.85 13.15 -26.83
N GLU A 144 -14.11 13.35 -26.46
CA GLU A 144 -15.14 12.31 -26.44
C GLU A 144 -15.88 12.20 -27.77
N HIS A 145 -16.06 13.33 -28.46
CA HIS A 145 -16.84 13.38 -29.71
C HIS A 145 -16.00 13.91 -30.88
N ARG A 146 -16.37 13.47 -32.08
CA ARG A 146 -15.85 14.03 -33.34
C ARG A 146 -16.66 15.24 -33.76
N GLY A 147 -16.00 16.23 -34.33
CA GLY A 147 -16.64 17.30 -35.09
C GLY A 147 -17.17 16.82 -36.44
N GLU A 148 -17.85 17.71 -37.15
CA GLU A 148 -18.32 17.47 -38.53
C GLU A 148 -17.16 17.26 -39.51
N ASP A 149 -15.98 17.80 -39.18
CA ASP A 149 -14.71 17.58 -39.86
C ASP A 149 -14.10 16.18 -39.61
N GLY A 150 -14.74 15.36 -38.78
CA GLY A 150 -14.27 14.02 -38.42
C GLY A 150 -13.14 14.00 -37.38
N VAL A 151 -12.74 15.16 -36.85
CA VAL A 151 -11.63 15.30 -35.89
C VAL A 151 -12.15 15.20 -34.46
N TYR A 152 -11.44 14.50 -33.59
CA TYR A 152 -11.72 14.47 -32.15
C TYR A 152 -11.26 15.76 -31.48
N ASN A 153 -12.17 16.73 -31.36
CA ASN A 153 -11.91 18.03 -30.74
C ASN A 153 -13.03 18.52 -29.80
N ARG A 154 -14.06 17.69 -29.57
CA ARG A 154 -15.16 17.99 -28.65
C ARG A 154 -14.97 17.21 -27.34
N PHE A 155 -14.62 17.93 -26.28
CA PHE A 155 -14.40 17.38 -24.94
C PHE A 155 -15.73 17.35 -24.18
N GLY A 156 -16.14 16.17 -23.71
CA GLY A 156 -17.30 16.03 -22.84
C GLY A 156 -16.91 16.14 -21.37
N GLY A 157 -17.69 15.53 -20.48
CA GLY A 157 -17.49 15.64 -19.04
C GLY A 157 -17.50 17.09 -18.54
N ARG A 158 -16.93 17.32 -17.35
CA ARG A 158 -16.79 18.68 -16.81
C ARG A 158 -15.43 19.26 -17.17
N LEU A 159 -15.42 20.46 -17.77
CA LEU A 159 -14.50 21.59 -17.53
C LEU A 159 -14.62 22.67 -18.63
N ALA A 160 -15.25 23.79 -18.25
CA ALA A 160 -14.70 25.14 -18.35
C ALA A 160 -14.96 25.76 -16.96
N TRP A 161 -14.15 25.30 -16.01
CA TRP A 161 -14.11 25.63 -14.57
C TRP A 161 -15.40 25.62 -13.73
N ASP A 162 -16.45 24.93 -14.16
CA ASP A 162 -17.52 24.49 -13.25
C ASP A 162 -18.28 25.63 -12.54
N GLU A 163 -18.53 26.72 -13.28
CA GLU A 163 -19.74 27.56 -13.14
C GLU A 163 -21.03 26.72 -13.24
#